data_AF-A0A1J4YS64-F1
#
_entry.id   AF-A0A1J4YS64-F1
#
_cell.length_a   1.000
_cell.length_b   1.000
_cell.length_c   1.000
_cell.angle_alpha   90.00
_cell.angle_beta   90.00
_cell.angle_gamma   90.00
#
_symmetry.space_group_name_H-M   'P 1'
#
loop_
_entity.id
_entity.type
_entity.pdbx_description
1 polymer ?
#
loop_
_entity_poly.entity_id
_entity_poly.type
_entity_poly.pdbx_seq_one_letter_code
_entity_poly.pdbx_strand_id
1 'polypeptide(L)'
;MKEPKQHKFLKPNTITRYVIDKLKFRISQKAITPLLERLNFIISTVLTESKALSESARRRTITAEDMLPSLEKHVGKRRLIWDEILSELILQSPADLGKVSKGINDYIEQHKLTKK
;
A
#
# COMPACT_ATOMS: atom_id res chain seq x y z
N MET A 1 -21.84 17.81 10.59
CA MET A 1 -21.65 16.77 9.56
C MET A 1 -21.63 15.42 10.27
N LYS A 2 -22.51 14.48 9.90
CA LYS A 2 -22.50 13.13 10.50
C LYS A 2 -21.30 12.39 9.90
N GLU A 3 -20.32 12.03 10.73
CA GLU A 3 -19.26 11.12 10.29
C GLU A 3 -19.92 9.85 9.72
N PRO A 4 -19.50 9.38 8.54
CA PRO A 4 -20.06 8.16 7.97
C PRO A 4 -19.82 7.03 8.97
N LYS A 5 -20.88 6.27 9.29
CA LYS A 5 -20.79 5.09 10.15
C LYS A 5 -19.70 4.17 9.59
N GLN A 6 -18.53 4.15 10.23
CA GLN A 6 -17.43 3.30 9.81
C GLN A 6 -17.84 1.85 9.95
N HIS A 7 -17.83 1.12 8.84
CA HIS A 7 -18.10 -0.30 8.86
C HIS A 7 -16.96 -1.04 9.58
N LYS A 8 -17.28 -1.96 10.48
CA LYS A 8 -16.29 -2.71 11.25
C LYS A 8 -15.91 -3.98 10.50
N PHE A 9 -14.88 -3.89 9.66
CA PHE A 9 -14.34 -5.04 8.94
C PHE A 9 -13.48 -5.93 9.85
N LEU A 10 -12.69 -5.31 10.74
CA LEU A 10 -11.77 -6.01 11.63
C LEU A 10 -12.33 -6.13 13.05
N LYS A 11 -12.22 -7.33 13.63
CA LYS A 11 -12.61 -7.59 15.03
C LYS A 11 -11.44 -7.27 15.98
N PRO A 12 -11.66 -6.52 17.08
CA PRO A 12 -10.60 -6.22 18.05
C PRO A 12 -9.91 -7.47 18.60
N ASN A 13 -10.69 -8.51 18.90
CA ASN A 13 -10.18 -9.76 19.46
C ASN A 13 -9.18 -10.47 18.54
N THR A 14 -9.26 -10.26 17.22
CA THR A 14 -8.30 -10.82 16.27
C THR A 14 -6.91 -10.22 16.47
N ILE A 15 -6.82 -8.90 16.65
CA ILE A 15 -5.55 -8.21 16.91
C ILE A 15 -5.00 -8.60 18.29
N THR A 16 -5.85 -8.57 19.32
CA THR A 16 -5.46 -8.95 20.68
C THR A 16 -4.89 -10.37 20.72
N ARG A 17 -5.57 -11.32 20.07
CA ARG A 17 -5.14 -12.72 20.01
C ARG A 17 -3.80 -12.88 19.28
N TYR A 18 -3.60 -12.16 18.17
CA TYR A 18 -2.32 -12.19 17.47
C TYR A 18 -1.17 -11.69 18.36
N VAL A 19 -1.35 -10.58 19.07
CA VAL A 19 -0.30 -10.02 19.93
C VAL A 19 0.02 -10.96 21.11
N ILE A 20 -1.01 -11.55 21.73
CA ILE A 20 -0.81 -12.48 22.86
C ILE A 20 -0.17 -13.79 22.37
N ASP A 21 -0.73 -14.41 21.32
CA ASP A 21 -0.35 -15.76 20.95
C ASP A 21 0.95 -15.81 20.15
N LYS A 22 1.18 -14.83 19.27
CA LYS A 22 2.33 -14.80 18.34
C LYS A 22 3.45 -13.89 18.82
N LEU A 23 3.13 -12.68 19.27
CA LEU A 23 4.14 -11.75 19.74
C LEU A 23 4.51 -12.01 21.21
N LYS A 24 3.69 -12.75 21.97
CA LYS A 24 3.87 -12.99 23.41
C LYS A 24 3.87 -11.70 24.23
N PHE A 25 3.11 -10.70 23.79
CA PHE A 25 2.95 -9.41 24.46
C PHE A 25 1.51 -9.15 24.90
N ARG A 26 1.32 -8.14 25.75
CA ARG A 26 0.02 -7.54 26.03
C ARG A 26 -0.16 -6.28 25.19
N ILE A 27 -1.38 -6.01 24.77
CA ILE A 27 -1.76 -4.78 24.09
C ILE A 27 -2.99 -4.18 24.78
N SER A 28 -2.98 -2.87 24.98
CA SER A 28 -4.10 -2.18 25.62
C SER A 28 -5.21 -1.91 24.60
N GLN A 29 -6.46 -1.89 25.06
CA GLN A 29 -7.59 -1.54 24.20
C GLN A 29 -7.44 -0.12 23.62
N LYS A 30 -6.86 0.80 24.40
CA LYS A 30 -6.56 2.18 23.96
C LYS A 30 -5.59 2.24 22.77
N ALA A 31 -4.68 1.27 22.62
CA ALA A 31 -3.80 1.17 21.46
C ALA A 31 -4.49 0.51 20.25
N ILE A 32 -5.43 -0.40 20.48
CA ILE A 32 -6.14 -1.15 19.42
C ILE A 32 -7.18 -0.28 18.71
N THR A 33 -7.91 0.55 19.45
CA THR A 33 -9.00 1.37 18.90
C THR A 33 -8.58 2.24 17.70
N PRO A 34 -7.57 3.13 17.80
CA PRO A 34 -7.18 3.99 16.68
C PRO A 34 -6.65 3.20 15.48
N LEU A 35 -5.98 2.06 15.72
CA LEU A 35 -5.52 1.15 14.67
C LEU A 35 -6.71 0.58 13.89
N LEU A 36 -7.73 0.10 14.59
CA LEU A 36 -8.94 -0.44 13.96
C LEU A 36 -9.71 0.63 13.18
N GLU A 37 -9.88 1.82 13.76
CA GLU A 37 -10.56 2.93 13.09
C GLU A 37 -9.85 3.26 11.78
N ARG A 38 -8.51 3.40 11.81
CA ARG A 38 -7.73 3.71 10.63
C ARG A 38 -7.80 2.61 9.58
N LEU A 39 -7.67 1.35 9.97
CA LEU A 39 -7.73 0.21 9.04
C LEU A 39 -9.12 0.03 8.44
N ASN A 40 -10.18 0.14 9.25
CA ASN A 40 -11.55 0.07 8.75
C ASN A 40 -11.86 1.21 7.78
N PHE A 41 -11.36 2.42 8.06
CA PHE A 41 -11.44 3.55 7.15
C PHE A 41 -10.74 3.26 5.82
N ILE A 42 -9.50 2.74 5.84
CA ILE A 42 -8.75 2.39 4.63
C ILE A 42 -9.51 1.33 3.82
N ILE A 43 -9.98 0.26 4.45
CA ILE A 43 -10.74 -0.81 3.77
C ILE A 43 -11.99 -0.23 3.09
N SER A 44 -12.74 0.62 3.80
CA SER A 44 -13.94 1.27 3.24
C SER A 44 -13.61 2.13 2.02
N THR A 45 -12.53 2.90 2.09
CA THR A 45 -12.11 3.79 1.01
C THR A 45 -11.66 3.00 -0.21
N VAL A 46 -10.83 1.97 -0.01
CA VAL A 46 -10.37 1.08 -1.09
C VAL A 46 -11.57 0.45 -1.80
N LEU A 47 -12.50 -0.15 -1.05
CA LEU A 47 -13.69 -0.78 -1.65
C LEU A 47 -14.58 0.22 -2.42
N THR A 48 -14.70 1.44 -1.92
CA THR A 48 -15.51 2.49 -2.56
C THR A 48 -14.88 2.94 -3.88
N GLU A 49 -13.57 3.15 -3.90
CA GLU A 49 -12.85 3.53 -5.12
C GLU A 49 -12.81 2.38 -6.13
N SER A 50 -12.54 1.15 -5.71
CA SER A 50 -12.55 -0.02 -6.58
C SER A 50 -13.93 -0.29 -7.17
N LYS A 51 -15.01 -0.03 -6.40
CA LYS A 51 -16.37 -0.04 -6.95
C LYS A 51 -16.51 0.97 -8.08
N ALA A 52 -16.08 2.21 -7.90
CA ALA A 52 -16.19 3.25 -8.92
C ALA A 52 -15.40 2.89 -10.21
N LEU A 53 -14.24 2.25 -10.07
CA LEU A 53 -13.46 1.73 -11.20
C LEU A 53 -14.23 0.60 -11.93
N SER A 54 -14.81 -0.35 -11.18
CA SER A 54 -15.60 -1.42 -11.77
C SER A 54 -16.86 -0.90 -12.50
N GLU A 55 -17.53 0.12 -11.93
CA GLU A 55 -18.70 0.77 -12.54
C GLU A 55 -18.32 1.52 -13.82
N SER A 56 -17.15 2.17 -13.84
CA SER A 56 -16.60 2.83 -15.04
C SER A 56 -16.33 1.83 -16.16
N ALA A 57 -15.92 0.61 -15.79
CA ALA A 57 -15.76 -0.53 -16.69
C ALA A 57 -17.08 -1.27 -17.00
N ARG A 58 -18.24 -0.75 -16.58
CA ARG A 58 -19.57 -1.35 -16.74
C ARG A 58 -19.72 -2.74 -16.11
N ARG A 59 -18.89 -3.07 -15.12
CA ARG A 59 -18.95 -4.33 -14.36
C ARG A 59 -19.72 -4.13 -13.05
N ARG A 60 -20.38 -5.20 -12.59
CA ARG A 60 -21.02 -5.27 -11.26
C ARG A 60 -20.20 -6.06 -10.24
N THR A 61 -19.01 -6.49 -10.64
CA THR A 61 -18.09 -7.27 -9.83
C THR A 61 -16.77 -6.52 -9.76
N ILE A 62 -16.31 -6.28 -8.54
CA ILE A 62 -14.97 -5.74 -8.27
C ILE A 62 -13.97 -6.87 -8.49
N THR A 63 -12.96 -6.61 -9.31
CA THR A 63 -11.88 -7.54 -9.65
C THR A 63 -10.55 -7.08 -9.07
N ALA A 64 -9.52 -7.90 -9.19
CA ALA A 64 -8.17 -7.54 -8.75
C ALA A 64 -7.66 -6.25 -9.46
N GLU A 65 -8.00 -6.06 -10.73
CA GLU A 65 -7.62 -4.88 -11.52
C GLU A 65 -8.22 -3.58 -10.98
N ASP A 66 -9.40 -3.63 -10.36
CA ASP A 66 -10.01 -2.47 -9.72
C ASP A 66 -9.45 -2.21 -8.30
N MET A 67 -9.05 -3.30 -7.62
CA MET A 67 -8.54 -3.24 -6.26
C MET A 67 -7.11 -2.69 -6.20
N LEU A 68 -6.27 -3.09 -7.17
CA LEU A 68 -4.85 -2.79 -7.15
C LEU A 68 -4.55 -1.27 -7.11
N PRO A 69 -5.13 -0.42 -7.98
CA PRO A 69 -4.85 1.02 -7.95
C PRO A 69 -5.29 1.67 -6.63
N SER A 70 -6.44 1.26 -6.10
CA SER A 70 -6.97 1.79 -4.83
C SER A 70 -6.12 1.34 -3.64
N LEU A 71 -5.62 0.10 -3.64
CA LEU A 71 -4.70 -0.40 -2.61
C LEU A 71 -3.38 0.37 -2.62
N GLU A 72 -2.78 0.56 -3.80
CA GLU A 72 -1.51 1.30 -3.94
C GLU A 72 -1.63 2.74 -3.44
N LYS A 73 -2.76 3.39 -3.71
CA LYS A 73 -3.02 4.76 -3.29
C LYS A 73 -3.13 4.92 -1.77
N HIS A 74 -3.80 3.99 -1.08
CA HIS A 74 -4.16 4.15 0.35
C HIS A 74 -3.30 3.34 1.32
N VAL A 75 -2.65 2.27 0.85
CA VAL A 75 -1.78 1.40 1.65
C VAL A 75 -0.31 1.59 1.26
N GLY A 76 -0.04 2.09 0.06
CA GLY A 76 1.29 2.30 -0.50
C GLY A 76 1.65 1.23 -1.54
N LYS A 77 2.60 1.57 -2.44
CA LYS A 77 3.13 0.64 -3.44
C LYS A 77 3.90 -0.49 -2.74
N ARG A 78 3.53 -1.75 -2.98
CA ARG A 78 4.45 -2.86 -2.77
C ARG A 78 5.53 -2.71 -3.86
N ARG A 79 6.81 -2.82 -3.50
CA ARG A 79 7.98 -2.61 -4.40
C ARG A 79 7.63 -2.90 -5.87
N LEU A 80 7.72 -1.88 -6.72
CA LEU A 80 7.49 -2.00 -8.16
C LEU A 80 8.38 -3.13 -8.70
N ILE A 81 7.79 -4.03 -9.48
CA ILE A 81 8.56 -5.01 -10.25
C ILE A 81 9.26 -4.30 -11.41
N TRP A 82 10.37 -4.85 -11.88
CA TRP A 82 11.27 -4.18 -12.85
C TRP A 82 10.57 -3.62 -14.09
N ASP A 83 9.55 -4.31 -14.59
CA ASP A 83 8.79 -3.89 -15.78
C ASP A 83 7.95 -2.62 -15.54
N GLU A 84 7.47 -2.42 -14.31
CA GLU A 84 6.72 -1.22 -13.90
C GLU A 84 7.68 -0.05 -13.66
N ILE A 85 8.86 -0.32 -13.08
CA ILE A 85 9.94 0.68 -12.97
C ILE A 85 10.33 1.16 -14.37
N LEU A 86 10.52 0.24 -15.31
CA LEU A 86 10.90 0.55 -16.68
C LEU A 86 9.83 1.36 -17.40
N SER A 87 8.56 1.03 -17.20
CA SER A 87 7.42 1.77 -17.76
C SER A 87 7.34 3.20 -17.23
N GLU A 88 7.60 3.42 -15.93
CA GLU A 88 7.69 4.77 -15.35
C GLU A 88 8.95 5.52 -15.83
N LEU A 89 10.04 4.80 -16.10
CA LEU A 89 11.31 5.35 -16.57
C LEU A 89 11.22 5.88 -18.01
N ILE A 90 10.59 5.11 -18.91
CA ILE A 90 10.46 5.46 -20.34
C ILE A 90 9.61 6.73 -20.55
N LEU A 91 8.77 7.10 -19.57
CA LEU A 91 7.97 8.33 -19.60
C LEU A 91 8.78 9.60 -19.25
N GLN A 92 10.03 9.46 -18.81
CA GLN A 92 10.89 10.59 -18.42
C GLN A 92 11.69 11.14 -19.61
N SER A 93 12.14 12.39 -19.50
CA SER A 93 12.97 13.01 -20.52
C SER A 93 14.35 12.32 -20.60
N PRO A 94 15.03 12.33 -21.76
CA PRO A 94 16.37 11.74 -21.91
C PRO A 94 17.40 12.29 -20.91
N ALA A 95 17.27 13.56 -20.52
CA ALA A 95 18.15 14.18 -19.53
C ALA A 95 17.94 13.60 -18.12
N ASP A 96 16.71 13.22 -17.78
CA ASP A 96 16.39 12.63 -16.48
C ASP A 96 16.76 11.14 -16.43
N LEU A 97 16.66 10.43 -17.55
CA LEU A 97 17.20 9.08 -17.71
C LEU A 97 18.72 9.04 -17.44
N GLY A 98 19.47 10.03 -17.93
CA GLY A 98 20.90 10.16 -17.68
C GLY A 98 21.23 10.35 -16.19
N LYS A 99 20.42 11.11 -15.45
CA LYS A 99 20.58 11.30 -14.00
C LYS A 99 20.30 10.01 -13.24
N VAL A 100 19.26 9.27 -13.62
CA VAL A 100 18.93 7.98 -13.00
C VAL A 100 20.05 6.97 -13.25
N SER A 101 20.55 6.87 -14.49
CA SER A 101 21.67 6.00 -14.83
C SER A 101 22.93 6.34 -14.01
N LYS A 102 23.23 7.63 -13.84
CA LYS A 102 24.36 8.07 -13.03
C LYS A 102 24.17 7.69 -11.55
N GLY A 103 22.99 7.94 -10.98
CA GLY A 103 22.70 7.58 -9.59
C GLY A 103 22.82 6.08 -9.30
N ILE A 104 22.40 5.22 -10.25
CA ILE A 104 22.57 3.77 -10.14
C ILE A 104 24.05 3.39 -10.15
N ASN A 105 24.85 3.95 -11.07
CA ASN A 105 26.28 3.69 -11.13
C ASN A 105 27.00 4.16 -9.87
N ASP A 106 26.71 5.37 -9.39
CA ASP A 106 27.31 5.92 -8.17
C ASP A 106 27.01 5.02 -6.95
N TYR A 107 25.78 4.52 -6.85
CA TYR A 107 25.38 3.59 -5.80
C TYR A 107 26.15 2.25 -5.88
N ILE A 108 26.28 1.67 -7.08
CA ILE A 108 27.02 0.42 -7.29
C ILE A 108 28.50 0.58 -6.92
N GLU A 109 29.14 1.67 -7.34
CA GLU A 109 30.55 1.93 -7.08
C GLU A 109 30.83 2.13 -5.57
N GLN A 110 29.97 2.87 -4.86
CA GLN A 110 30.07 3.04 -3.41
C GLN A 110 29.93 1.72 -2.63
N HIS A 111 29.14 0.77 -3.14
CA HIS A 111 28.87 -0.50 -2.48
C HIS A 111 29.77 -1.66 -2.94
N LYS A 112 30.53 -1.47 -4.03
CA LYS A 112 31.63 -2.38 -4.41
C LYS A 112 32.88 -2.14 -3.55
N LEU A 113 33.13 -0.90 -3.13
CA LEU A 113 34.28 -0.52 -2.31
C LEU A 113 34.19 -0.98 -0.84
N THR A 114 33.01 -1.38 -0.37
CA THR A 114 32.77 -1.86 1.01
C THR A 114 32.90 -3.39 1.17
N LYS A 115 33.22 -4.13 0.10
CA LYS A 115 33.43 -5.59 0.11
C LYS A 115 34.91 -6.02 -0.01
N LYS A 116 35.87 -5.19 0.40
CA LYS A 116 37.28 -5.59 0.55
C LYS A 116 37.66 -5.68 2.02
#